data_AF-A0A4R1AUR3-F1
#
_entry.id   AF-A0A4R1AUR3-F1
#
_cell.length_a   1.000
_cell.length_b   1.000
_cell.length_c   1.000
_cell.angle_alpha   90.00
_cell.angle_beta   90.00
_cell.angle_gamma   90.00
#
_symmetry.space_group_name_H-M   'P 1'
#
loop_
_entity.id
_entity.type
_entity.pdbx_description
1 polymer ?
#
loop_
_entity_poly.entity_id
_entity_poly.type
_entity_poly.pdbx_seq_one_letter_code
_entity_poly.pdbx_strand_id
1 'polypeptide(L)'
;MNILFLFIYLIIILIVIEIFVILFRLTGLKVEVSRFQVISMMTGTGFTTDESEQILGHPIRRKLATFLILFGAFSLAVIISSISQFLAHDIRMTEILTIAGTVIFIFCMLKLSVIQRMLTKYFNKELIKRKPKK
;
A
#
# COMPACT_ATOMS: atom_id res chain seq x y z
N MET A 1 16.21 19.31 -1.68
CA MET A 1 15.21 19.49 -0.60
C MET A 1 13.98 18.59 -0.77
N ASN A 2 13.49 18.38 -2.00
CA ASN A 2 12.28 17.58 -2.27
C ASN A 2 12.41 16.09 -1.91
N ILE A 3 13.58 15.48 -2.12
CA ILE A 3 13.83 14.07 -1.74
C ILE A 3 13.79 13.90 -0.21
N LEU A 4 14.41 14.82 0.54
CA LEU A 4 14.37 14.82 2.01
C LEU A 4 12.94 14.95 2.52
N PHE A 5 12.13 15.83 1.90
CA PHE A 5 10.71 15.95 2.20
C PHE A 5 9.97 14.61 2.00
N LEU A 6 10.18 13.93 0.87
CA LEU A 6 9.56 12.64 0.59
C LEU A 6 9.95 11.56 1.61
N PHE A 7 11.21 11.51 2.02
CA PHE A 7 11.68 10.59 3.06
C PHE A 7 11.03 10.87 4.42
N ILE A 8 10.98 12.13 4.85
CA ILE A 8 10.30 12.53 6.08
C ILE A 8 8.82 12.17 6.00
N TYR A 9 8.18 12.43 4.86
CA TYR A 9 6.77 12.11 4.66
C TYR A 9 6.48 10.61 4.72
N LEU A 10 7.37 9.79 4.14
CA LEU A 10 7.28 8.33 4.25
C LEU A 10 7.36 7.87 5.71
N ILE A 11 8.27 8.44 6.50
CA ILE A 11 8.39 8.14 7.93
C ILE A 11 7.09 8.51 8.67
N ILE A 12 6.49 9.67 8.36
CA ILE A 12 5.21 10.09 8.92
C ILE A 12 4.11 9.05 8.61
N ILE A 13 4.01 8.59 7.36
CA ILE A 13 3.03 7.56 6.99
C ILE A 13 3.24 6.28 7.78
N LEU A 14 4.48 5.82 7.92
CA LEU A 14 4.80 4.61 8.69
C LEU A 14 4.40 4.76 10.16
N ILE A 15 4.67 5.92 10.76
CA ILE A 15 4.26 6.23 12.13
C ILE A 15 2.73 6.22 12.26
N VAL A 16 2.02 6.87 11.34
CA VAL A 16 0.54 6.88 11.35
C VAL A 16 0.00 5.46 11.23
N ILE A 17 0.55 4.63 10.34
CA ILE A 17 0.18 3.22 10.22
C ILE A 17 0.33 2.53 11.59
N GLU A 18 1.48 2.63 12.24
CA GLU A 18 1.69 1.92 13.51
C GLU A 18 0.79 2.42 14.65
N ILE A 19 0.54 3.73 14.73
CA ILE A 19 -0.40 4.29 15.70
C ILE A 19 -1.78 3.67 15.50
N PHE A 20 -2.28 3.63 14.26
CA PHE A 20 -3.62 3.08 14.01
C PHE A 20 -3.67 1.56 14.21
N VAL A 21 -2.61 0.82 13.88
CA VAL A 21 -2.51 -0.62 14.22
C VAL A 21 -2.65 -0.82 15.72
N ILE A 22 -1.96 -0.02 16.54
CA ILE A 22 -2.06 -0.09 18.00
C ILE A 22 -3.48 0.25 18.45
N LEU A 23 -4.08 1.33 17.93
CA LEU A 23 -5.44 1.73 18.30
C LEU A 23 -6.47 0.64 17.97
N PHE A 24 -6.44 0.05 16.79
CA PHE A 24 -7.34 -1.04 16.43
C PHE A 24 -7.13 -2.28 17.31
N ARG A 25 -5.88 -2.62 17.65
CA ARG A 25 -5.61 -3.70 18.61
C ARG A 25 -6.16 -3.41 20.00
N LEU A 26 -6.02 -2.19 20.50
CA LEU A 26 -6.57 -1.77 21.79
C LEU A 26 -8.10 -1.87 21.82
N THR A 27 -8.76 -1.72 20.68
CA THR A 27 -10.19 -1.99 20.59
C THR A 27 -10.55 -3.48 20.57
N GLY A 28 -9.59 -4.40 20.47
CA GLY A 28 -9.81 -5.86 20.52
C GLY A 28 -9.59 -6.61 19.20
N LEU A 29 -9.06 -5.97 18.15
CA LEU A 29 -8.71 -6.66 16.90
C LEU A 29 -7.39 -7.43 17.01
N LYS A 30 -7.30 -8.57 16.32
CA LYS A 30 -6.04 -9.33 16.18
C LYS A 30 -4.99 -8.47 15.47
N VAL A 31 -3.71 -8.71 15.76
CA VAL A 31 -2.59 -7.91 15.22
C VAL A 31 -2.54 -7.95 13.70
N GLU A 32 -2.64 -9.15 13.13
CA GLU A 32 -2.59 -9.39 11.69
C GLU A 32 -3.73 -8.69 10.95
N VAL A 33 -4.95 -8.80 11.51
CA VAL A 33 -6.14 -8.13 11.01
C VAL A 33 -5.98 -6.60 11.08
N SER A 34 -5.53 -6.09 12.23
CA SER A 34 -5.36 -4.64 12.44
C SER A 34 -4.40 -4.04 11.41
N ARG A 35 -3.25 -4.68 11.18
CA ARG A 35 -2.25 -4.20 10.21
C ARG A 35 -2.76 -4.22 8.78
N PHE A 36 -3.38 -5.32 8.36
CA PHE A 36 -3.92 -5.41 7.01
C PHE A 36 -5.00 -4.35 6.77
N GLN A 37 -5.90 -4.19 7.72
CA GLN A 37 -7.00 -3.25 7.62
C GLN A 37 -6.54 -1.78 7.62
N VAL A 38 -5.58 -1.43 8.47
CA VAL A 38 -4.97 -0.08 8.48
C VAL A 38 -4.36 0.25 7.13
N ILE A 39 -3.62 -0.70 6.52
CA ILE A 39 -3.04 -0.49 5.19
C ILE A 39 -4.13 -0.38 4.13
N SER A 40 -5.15 -1.23 4.17
CA SER A 40 -6.27 -1.17 3.22
C SER A 40 -7.02 0.16 3.29
N MET A 41 -7.28 0.67 4.49
CA MET A 41 -7.88 1.99 4.72
C MET A 41 -6.98 3.13 4.25
N MET A 42 -5.68 3.09 4.57
CA MET A 42 -4.69 4.08 4.13
C MET A 42 -4.58 4.15 2.59
N THR A 43 -4.78 3.02 1.92
CA THR A 43 -4.67 2.91 0.44
C THR A 43 -6.01 3.03 -0.28
N GLY A 44 -7.13 3.04 0.45
CA GLY A 44 -8.48 3.07 -0.13
C GLY A 44 -8.88 1.80 -0.88
N THR A 45 -8.19 0.68 -0.69
CA THR A 45 -8.37 -0.55 -1.49
C THR A 45 -9.59 -1.39 -1.10
N GLY A 46 -10.16 -1.19 0.09
CA GLY A 46 -11.45 -1.72 0.57
C GLY A 46 -11.76 -3.19 0.24
N PHE A 47 -11.61 -4.10 1.21
CA PHE A 47 -12.02 -5.50 1.05
C PHE A 47 -13.30 -5.80 1.84
N THR A 48 -14.28 -6.45 1.21
CA THR A 48 -15.47 -6.99 1.88
C THR A 48 -15.12 -8.33 2.54
N THR A 49 -14.70 -8.30 3.80
CA THR A 49 -14.38 -9.50 4.59
C THR A 49 -15.02 -9.43 5.97
N ASP A 50 -15.23 -10.57 6.61
CA ASP A 50 -15.69 -10.66 8.01
C ASP A 50 -14.80 -9.84 8.96
N GLU A 51 -13.50 -9.78 8.65
CA GLU A 51 -12.52 -8.95 9.36
C GLU A 51 -12.77 -7.45 9.20
N SER A 52 -13.21 -7.02 8.01
CA SER A 52 -13.59 -5.62 7.75
C SER A 52 -14.92 -5.26 8.45
N GLU A 53 -15.86 -6.19 8.58
CA GLU A 53 -17.11 -5.96 9.32
C GLU A 53 -16.86 -5.66 10.80
N GLN A 54 -15.83 -6.26 11.39
CA GLN A 54 -15.42 -5.98 12.78
C GLN A 54 -15.06 -4.51 13.00
N ILE A 55 -14.64 -3.79 11.96
CA ILE A 55 -14.35 -2.35 12.03
C ILE A 55 -15.66 -1.55 12.06
N LEU A 56 -16.63 -1.92 11.24
CA LEU A 56 -17.92 -1.24 11.14
C LEU A 56 -18.78 -1.47 12.39
N GLY A 57 -18.64 -2.63 13.03
CA GLY A 57 -19.40 -3.03 14.22
C GLY A 57 -19.11 -2.22 15.49
N HIS A 58 -18.08 -1.36 15.51
CA HIS A 58 -17.77 -0.53 16.68
C HIS A 58 -17.66 0.97 16.30
N PRO A 59 -18.41 1.88 16.96
CA PRO A 59 -18.47 3.29 16.55
C PRO A 59 -17.12 4.01 16.60
N ILE A 60 -16.25 3.66 17.55
CA ILE A 60 -14.88 4.22 17.63
C ILE A 60 -14.03 3.74 16.46
N ARG A 61 -14.07 2.44 16.14
CA ARG A 61 -13.32 1.85 15.02
C ARG A 61 -13.75 2.48 13.70
N ARG A 62 -15.04 2.73 13.52
CA ARG A 62 -15.58 3.45 12.36
C ARG A 62 -15.04 4.87 12.24
N LYS A 63 -14.96 5.64 13.33
CA LYS A 63 -14.36 6.99 13.31
C LYS A 63 -12.87 6.95 12.94
N LEU A 64 -12.11 6.03 13.53
CA LEU A 64 -10.69 5.82 13.19
C LEU A 64 -10.52 5.44 11.72
N ALA A 65 -11.37 4.55 11.22
CA ALA A 65 -11.37 4.11 9.83
C ALA A 65 -11.64 5.27 8.86
N THR A 66 -12.70 6.05 9.11
CA THR A 66 -13.03 7.20 8.28
C THR A 66 -11.89 8.22 8.23
N PHE A 67 -11.27 8.52 9.37
CA PHE A 67 -10.11 9.40 9.39
C PHE A 67 -8.97 8.85 8.54
N LEU A 68 -8.64 7.56 8.70
CA LEU A 68 -7.51 6.93 8.03
C LEU A 68 -7.71 6.87 6.51
N ILE A 69 -8.94 6.63 6.04
CA ILE A 69 -9.29 6.64 4.62
C ILE A 69 -9.09 8.04 4.02
N LEU A 70 -9.60 9.08 4.69
CA LEU A 70 -9.43 10.45 4.24
C LEU A 70 -7.95 10.86 4.25
N PHE A 71 -7.25 10.57 5.35
CA PHE A 71 -5.82 10.83 5.48
C PHE A 71 -5.00 10.14 4.39
N GLY A 72 -5.32 8.89 4.07
CA GLY A 72 -4.71 8.13 2.98
C GLY A 72 -4.88 8.80 1.61
N ALA A 73 -6.10 9.21 1.28
CA ALA A 73 -6.39 9.90 0.02
C ALA A 73 -5.63 11.23 -0.11
N PHE A 74 -5.61 12.06 0.94
CA PHE A 74 -4.84 13.31 0.96
C PHE A 74 -3.34 13.03 0.88
N SER A 75 -2.85 12.01 1.57
CA SER A 75 -1.42 11.67 1.57
C SER A 75 -0.93 11.23 0.20
N LEU A 76 -1.74 10.43 -0.49
CA LEU A 76 -1.45 10.02 -1.86
C LEU A 76 -1.39 11.24 -2.80
N ALA A 77 -2.33 12.19 -2.67
CA ALA A 77 -2.32 13.41 -3.47
C ALA A 77 -1.06 14.26 -3.22
N VAL A 78 -0.62 14.41 -1.96
CA VAL A 78 0.61 15.12 -1.59
C VAL A 78 1.84 14.44 -2.19
N ILE A 79 1.92 13.12 -2.11
CA ILE A 79 3.04 12.34 -2.69
C ILE A 79 3.08 12.54 -4.21
N ILE A 80 1.95 12.37 -4.90
CA ILE A 80 1.87 12.52 -6.36
C ILE A 80 2.28 13.94 -6.76
N SER A 81 1.77 14.96 -6.07
CA SER A 81 2.12 16.36 -6.34
C SER A 81 3.63 16.61 -6.14
N SER A 82 4.20 16.09 -5.06
CA SER A 82 5.63 16.24 -4.75
C SER A 82 6.53 15.55 -5.77
N ILE A 83 6.17 14.34 -6.20
CA ILE A 83 6.87 13.62 -7.26
C ILE A 83 6.71 14.35 -8.59
N SER A 84 5.50 14.82 -8.91
CA SER A 84 5.25 15.55 -10.15
C SER A 84 6.04 16.85 -10.22
N GLN A 85 6.20 17.56 -9.12
CA GLN A 85 7.03 18.77 -9.05
C GLN A 85 8.52 18.43 -9.21
N PHE A 86 8.98 17.33 -8.59
CA PHE A 86 10.35 16.85 -8.76
C PHE A 86 10.64 16.48 -10.22
N LEU A 87 9.70 15.79 -10.87
CA LEU A 87 9.80 15.48 -12.29
C LEU A 87 9.78 16.77 -13.11
N ALA A 88 8.75 17.62 -12.98
CA ALA A 88 8.57 18.82 -13.81
C ALA A 88 9.77 19.79 -13.80
N HIS A 89 10.59 19.78 -12.74
CA HIS A 89 11.89 20.45 -12.74
C HIS A 89 12.91 19.54 -13.44
N ASP A 90 13.30 19.89 -14.67
CA ASP A 90 14.31 19.20 -15.50
C ASP A 90 13.90 17.93 -16.27
N ILE A 91 12.62 17.69 -16.62
CA ILE A 91 12.31 16.59 -17.59
C ILE A 91 12.84 16.91 -18.99
N ARG A 92 14.07 16.48 -19.27
CA ARG A 92 14.64 16.41 -20.61
C ARG A 92 14.03 15.21 -21.33
N MET A 93 13.89 15.30 -22.66
CA MET A 93 13.27 14.24 -23.49
C MET A 93 13.95 12.86 -23.34
N THR A 94 15.20 12.83 -22.89
CA THR A 94 15.96 11.63 -22.49
C THR A 94 15.38 10.88 -21.30
N GLU A 95 14.73 11.56 -20.34
CA GLU A 95 14.12 10.94 -19.16
C GLU A 95 12.82 10.21 -19.49
N ILE A 96 12.02 10.79 -20.40
CA ILE A 96 10.80 10.15 -20.91
C ILE A 96 11.15 8.85 -21.65
N LEU A 97 12.19 8.88 -22.48
CA LEU A 97 12.69 7.71 -23.22
C LEU A 97 13.25 6.63 -22.30
N THR A 98 13.94 6.99 -21.22
CA THR A 98 14.47 6.02 -20.25
C THR A 98 13.37 5.40 -19.39
N ILE A 99 12.37 6.17 -18.95
CA ILE A 99 11.20 5.63 -18.24
C ILE A 99 10.43 4.66 -19.15
N ALA A 100 10.13 5.07 -20.39
CA ALA A 100 9.43 4.22 -21.36
C ALA A 100 10.23 2.93 -21.65
N GLY A 101 11.55 3.03 -21.85
CA GLY A 101 12.42 1.88 -22.06
C GLY A 101 12.44 0.93 -20.86
N THR A 102 12.48 1.47 -19.63
CA THR A 102 12.46 0.66 -18.40
C THR A 102 11.15 -0.08 -18.23
N VAL A 103 10.01 0.58 -18.51
CA VAL A 103 8.68 -0.06 -18.44
C VAL A 103 8.57 -1.19 -19.47
N ILE A 104 9.01 -0.98 -20.72
CA ILE A 104 9.01 -1.99 -21.77
C ILE A 104 9.93 -3.16 -21.40
N PHE A 105 11.11 -2.86 -20.85
CA PHE A 105 12.05 -3.87 -20.39
C PHE A 105 11.46 -4.74 -19.28
N ILE A 106 10.86 -4.13 -18.25
CA ILE A 106 10.17 -4.85 -17.16
C ILE A 106 9.04 -5.71 -17.72
N PHE A 107 8.24 -5.19 -18.65
CA PHE A 107 7.16 -5.95 -19.28
C PHE A 107 7.67 -7.17 -20.06
N CYS A 108 8.73 -7.00 -20.87
CA CYS A 108 9.39 -8.10 -21.57
C CYS A 108 9.98 -9.12 -20.59
N MET A 109 10.57 -8.64 -19.49
CA MET A 109 11.17 -9.48 -18.46
C MET A 109 10.09 -10.34 -17.78
N LEU A 110 8.96 -9.75 -17.39
CA LEU A 110 7.81 -10.48 -16.82
C LEU A 110 7.22 -11.55 -17.77
N LYS A 111 7.41 -11.40 -19.10
CA LYS A 111 7.03 -12.41 -20.09
C LYS A 111 8.03 -13.56 -20.22
N LEU A 112 9.22 -13.50 -19.61
CA LEU A 112 10.12 -14.65 -19.61
C LEU A 112 9.49 -15.84 -18.89
N SER A 113 9.50 -16.99 -19.55
CA SER A 113 8.95 -18.26 -19.04
C SER A 113 9.58 -18.70 -17.71
N VAL A 114 10.82 -18.30 -17.43
CA VAL A 114 11.51 -18.56 -16.15
C VAL A 114 10.86 -17.78 -15.00
N ILE A 115 10.58 -16.49 -15.21
CA ILE A 115 9.97 -15.62 -14.21
C ILE A 115 8.54 -16.07 -13.93
N GLN A 116 7.78 -16.37 -14.98
CA GLN A 116 6.44 -16.92 -14.83
C GLN A 116 6.43 -18.22 -14.01
N ARG A 117 7.37 -19.15 -14.27
CA ARG A 117 7.49 -20.39 -13.48
C ARG A 117 7.89 -20.13 -12.02
N MET A 118 8.76 -19.17 -11.76
CA MET A 118 9.17 -18.80 -10.40
C MET A 118 8.02 -18.15 -9.62
N LEU A 119 7.31 -17.19 -10.22
CA LEU A 119 6.11 -16.60 -9.62
C LEU A 119 5.05 -17.65 -9.32
N THR A 120 4.78 -18.57 -10.25
CA THR A 120 3.82 -19.66 -10.04
C THR A 120 4.23 -20.58 -8.89
N LYS A 121 5.52 -20.92 -8.75
CA LYS A 121 6.01 -21.74 -7.64
C LYS A 121 5.86 -21.03 -6.30
N TYR A 122 6.19 -19.74 -6.23
CA TYR A 122 6.08 -18.96 -5.00
C TYR A 122 4.61 -18.77 -4.60
N PHE A 123 3.76 -18.43 -5.57
CA PHE A 123 2.33 -18.24 -5.35
C PHE A 123 1.62 -19.52 -4.91
N ASN A 124 1.91 -20.67 -5.55
CA ASN A 124 1.35 -21.97 -5.14
C ASN A 124 1.83 -22.40 -3.75
N LYS A 125 3.08 -22.11 -3.38
CA LYS A 125 3.61 -22.42 -2.04
C LYS A 125 2.86 -21.66 -0.95
N GLU A 126 2.55 -20.38 -1.19
CA GLU A 126 1.87 -19.54 -0.21
C GLU A 126 0.36 -19.80 -0.15
N LEU A 127 -0.28 -20.13 -1.27
CA LEU A 127 -1.68 -20.57 -1.31
C LEU A 127 -1.90 -21.91 -0.57
N ILE A 128 -1.00 -22.88 -0.73
CA ILE A 128 -1.11 -24.19 -0.06
C ILE A 128 -0.92 -24.06 1.45
N LYS A 129 -0.04 -23.15 1.89
CA LYS A 129 0.25 -22.90 3.31
C LYS A 129 -0.89 -22.23 4.07
N ARG A 130 -1.79 -21.52 3.36
CA ARG A 130 -2.92 -20.77 3.93
C ARG A 130 -4.29 -21.43 3.73
N LYS A 131 -4.36 -22.68 3.23
CA LYS A 131 -5.66 -23.37 3.13
C LYS A 131 -6.30 -23.45 4.52
N PRO A 132 -7.55 -22.97 4.70
CA PRO A 132 -8.28 -23.19 5.94
C PRO A 132 -8.42 -24.70 6.13
N LYS A 133 -8.08 -25.19 7.33
CA LYS A 133 -8.49 -26.54 7.73
C LYS A 133 -10.02 -26.56 7.66
N LYS A 134 -10.55 -27.27 6.67
CA LYS A 134 -11.98 -27.62 6.63
C LYS A 134 -12.34 -28.39 7.89
#